data_AF-A0A0R1F3G2-F1
#
_entry.id   AF-A0A0R1F3G2-F1
#
_cell.length_a   1.000
_cell.length_b   1.000
_cell.length_c   1.000
_cell.angle_alpha   90.00
_cell.angle_beta   90.00
_cell.angle_gamma   90.00
#
_symmetry.space_group_name_H-M   'P 1'
#
loop_
_entity.id
_entity.type
_entity.pdbx_description
1 polymer ?
#
loop_
_entity_poly.entity_id
_entity_poly.type
_entity_poly.pdbx_seq_one_letter_code
_entity_poly.pdbx_strand_id
1 'polypeptide(L)'
;MFKTDLLDKQDRIVVMLLEALYLADGAVSKQKLSQELAVSLSSLNRYIAQLNQLLAPQINAGAVILNIQSNQLELKLVGQVTFDELYCDQAIRNAINYQILMLIYQKGKVTLPEFVFELALSEASLYRHLQQLNSLLAEFKLTIKQGQLSGTELQIRYFYYQLSRESSNSSNPLVHQALQPEN
;
A
#
# COMPACT_ATOMS: atom_id res chain seq x y z
N MET A 1 -2.98 -3.94 12.22
CA MET A 1 -2.30 -3.11 11.21
C MET A 1 -2.89 -3.46 9.87
N PHE A 2 -3.39 -2.48 9.13
CA PHE A 2 -3.71 -2.67 7.72
C PHE A 2 -2.47 -2.34 6.87
N LYS A 3 -2.32 -2.90 5.67
CA LYS A 3 -1.19 -2.55 4.78
C LYS A 3 -1.07 -1.06 4.48
N THR A 4 -2.19 -0.37 4.35
CA THR A 4 -2.23 1.09 4.17
C THR A 4 -1.58 1.83 5.34
N ASP A 5 -1.40 1.21 6.50
CA ASP A 5 -0.65 1.80 7.62
C ASP A 5 0.86 1.92 7.35
N LEU A 6 1.39 1.16 6.40
CA LEU A 6 2.80 1.23 6.01
C LEU A 6 3.08 2.41 5.09
N LEU A 7 2.05 3.00 4.49
CA LEU A 7 2.18 4.13 3.59
C LEU A 7 2.47 5.42 4.34
N ASP A 8 3.18 6.31 3.65
CA ASP A 8 3.28 7.69 4.09
C ASP A 8 1.93 8.42 3.94
N LYS A 9 1.84 9.61 4.54
CA LYS A 9 0.59 10.38 4.54
C LYS A 9 0.11 10.73 3.13
N GLN A 10 1.02 10.98 2.18
CA GLN A 10 0.64 11.37 0.83
C GLN A 10 0.10 10.18 0.05
N ASP A 11 0.82 9.05 0.11
CA ASP A 11 0.41 7.80 -0.53
C ASP A 11 -0.93 7.32 0.03
N ARG A 12 -1.15 7.40 1.35
CA ARG A 12 -2.46 7.11 1.98
C ARG A 12 -3.60 7.88 1.33
N ILE A 13 -3.41 9.18 1.06
CA ILE A 13 -4.45 10.00 0.44
C ILE A 13 -4.70 9.57 -1.02
N VAL A 14 -3.65 9.16 -1.75
CA VAL A 14 -3.80 8.61 -3.10
C VAL A 14 -4.61 7.31 -3.08
N VAL A 15 -4.41 6.44 -2.09
CA VAL A 15 -5.23 5.22 -1.91
C VAL A 15 -6.67 5.56 -1.65
N MET A 16 -6.92 6.47 -0.71
CA MET A 16 -8.27 6.85 -0.33
C MET A 16 -9.01 7.51 -1.51
N LEU A 17 -8.29 8.27 -2.34
CA LEU A 17 -8.82 8.80 -3.59
C LEU A 17 -9.18 7.67 -4.56
N LEU A 18 -8.32 6.67 -4.73
CA LEU A 18 -8.60 5.51 -5.57
C LEU A 18 -9.81 4.71 -5.05
N GLU A 19 -9.89 4.49 -3.73
CA GLU A 19 -10.99 3.76 -3.10
C GLU A 19 -12.31 4.50 -3.28
N ALA A 20 -12.32 5.81 -3.08
CA ALA A 20 -13.50 6.64 -3.30
C ALA A 20 -13.99 6.58 -4.76
N LEU A 21 -13.08 6.52 -5.73
CA LEU A 21 -13.44 6.37 -7.15
C LEU A 21 -13.86 4.95 -7.51
N TYR A 22 -13.22 3.94 -6.92
CA TYR A 22 -13.53 2.53 -7.16
C TYR A 22 -14.92 2.15 -6.63
N LEU A 23 -15.32 2.73 -5.50
CA LEU A 23 -16.63 2.53 -4.89
C LEU A 23 -17.73 3.43 -5.49
N ALA A 24 -17.36 4.44 -6.29
CA ALA A 24 -18.32 5.33 -6.91
C ALA A 24 -18.96 4.70 -8.15
N ASP A 25 -20.28 4.83 -8.26
CA ASP A 25 -21.01 4.48 -9.49
C ASP A 25 -21.00 5.67 -10.47
N GLY A 26 -19.83 5.91 -11.07
CA GLY A 26 -19.61 6.96 -12.07
C GLY A 26 -18.85 8.19 -11.56
N ALA A 27 -19.08 9.34 -12.21
CA ALA A 27 -18.30 10.55 -11.98
C ALA A 27 -18.56 11.20 -10.62
N VAL A 28 -17.49 11.54 -9.90
CA VAL A 28 -17.51 12.20 -8.59
C VAL A 28 -16.99 13.63 -8.73
N SER A 29 -17.62 14.59 -8.04
CA SER A 29 -17.12 15.97 -8.05
C SER A 29 -15.82 16.11 -7.25
N LYS A 30 -14.88 16.92 -7.75
CA LYS A 30 -13.64 17.24 -7.04
C LYS A 30 -13.89 17.96 -5.72
N GLN A 31 -14.98 18.74 -5.62
CA GLN A 31 -15.38 19.36 -4.36
C GLN A 31 -15.77 18.31 -3.32
N LYS A 32 -16.55 17.29 -3.69
CA LYS A 32 -16.92 16.19 -2.81
C LYS A 32 -15.68 15.41 -2.34
N LEU A 33 -14.81 15.01 -3.28
CA LEU A 33 -13.56 14.32 -2.97
C LEU A 33 -12.64 15.13 -2.05
N SER A 34 -12.54 16.45 -2.27
CA SER A 34 -11.75 17.36 -1.43
C SER A 34 -12.26 17.41 0.02
N GLN A 35 -13.59 17.41 0.20
CA GLN A 35 -14.21 17.38 1.52
C GLN A 35 -14.03 16.02 2.21
N GLU A 36 -14.30 14.92 1.49
CA GLU A 36 -14.18 13.56 2.01
C GLU A 36 -12.74 13.21 2.42
N LEU A 37 -11.76 13.63 1.63
CA LEU A 37 -10.34 13.40 1.91
C LEU A 37 -9.73 14.46 2.86
N ALA A 38 -10.50 15.47 3.25
CA ALA A 38 -10.06 16.60 4.07
C ALA A 38 -8.79 17.30 3.54
N VAL A 39 -8.73 17.54 2.22
CA VAL A 39 -7.62 18.24 1.54
C VAL A 39 -8.13 19.42 0.72
N SER A 40 -7.28 20.41 0.45
CA SER A 40 -7.65 21.50 -0.47
C SER A 40 -7.82 20.99 -1.91
N LEU A 41 -8.59 21.69 -2.74
CA LEU A 41 -8.70 21.39 -4.18
C LEU A 41 -7.35 21.40 -4.90
N SER A 42 -6.43 22.29 -4.49
CA SER A 42 -5.06 22.33 -5.03
C SER A 42 -4.28 21.06 -4.69
N SER A 43 -4.38 20.58 -3.44
CA SER A 43 -3.76 19.33 -3.01
C SER A 43 -4.40 18.13 -3.71
N LEU A 44 -5.74 18.13 -3.85
CA LEU A 44 -6.46 17.10 -4.59
C LEU A 44 -5.95 16.96 -6.02
N ASN A 45 -5.76 18.06 -6.76
CA ASN A 45 -5.22 17.97 -8.13
C ASN A 45 -3.80 17.36 -8.17
N ARG A 46 -2.97 17.59 -7.14
CA ARG A 46 -1.68 16.90 -7.01
C ARG A 46 -1.87 15.40 -6.78
N TYR A 47 -2.78 15.01 -5.89
CA TYR A 47 -3.10 13.60 -5.64
C TYR A 47 -3.72 12.90 -6.86
N ILE A 48 -4.51 13.60 -7.66
CA ILE A 48 -5.02 13.09 -8.95
C ILE A 48 -3.88 12.82 -9.92
N ALA A 49 -2.89 13.72 -10.01
CA ALA A 49 -1.72 13.50 -10.84
C ALA A 49 -0.90 12.28 -10.37
N GLN A 50 -0.71 12.13 -9.05
CA GLN A 50 -0.05 10.96 -8.47
C GLN A 50 -0.83 9.66 -8.74
N LEU A 51 -2.16 9.69 -8.60
CA LEU A 51 -3.02 8.55 -8.91
C LEU A 51 -2.91 8.15 -10.39
N ASN A 52 -2.89 9.12 -11.30
CA ASN A 52 -2.74 8.85 -12.73
C ASN A 52 -1.39 8.18 -13.04
N GLN A 53 -0.32 8.53 -12.32
CA GLN A 53 0.98 7.85 -12.44
C GLN A 53 0.93 6.43 -11.86
N LEU A 54 0.28 6.25 -10.71
CA LEU A 54 0.11 4.94 -10.08
C LEU A 54 -0.64 3.96 -10.99
N LEU A 55 -1.71 4.43 -11.63
CA LEU A 55 -2.56 3.63 -12.53
C LEU A 55 -2.01 3.51 -13.96
N ALA A 56 -0.88 4.15 -14.29
CA ALA A 56 -0.35 4.14 -15.65
C ALA A 56 -0.18 2.72 -16.24
N PRO A 57 0.29 1.69 -15.50
CA PRO A 57 0.36 0.33 -16.02
C PRO A 57 -1.00 -0.24 -16.43
N GLN A 58 -2.03 -0.05 -15.61
CA GLN A 58 -3.38 -0.56 -15.85
C GLN A 58 -4.11 0.24 -16.95
N ILE A 59 -3.85 1.55 -17.04
CA ILE A 59 -4.34 2.39 -18.14
C ILE A 59 -3.72 1.93 -19.47
N ASN A 60 -2.40 1.72 -19.51
CA ASN A 60 -1.70 1.27 -20.71
C ASN A 60 -2.12 -0.13 -21.15
N ALA A 61 -2.45 -1.00 -20.21
CA ALA A 61 -3.00 -2.33 -20.47
C ALA A 61 -4.49 -2.30 -20.91
N GLY A 62 -5.14 -1.13 -20.86
CA GLY A 62 -6.56 -0.97 -21.18
C GLY A 62 -7.50 -1.55 -20.12
N ALA A 63 -7.00 -1.84 -18.91
CA ALA A 63 -7.77 -2.42 -17.81
C ALA A 63 -8.57 -1.37 -17.04
N VAL A 64 -8.17 -0.10 -17.09
CA VAL A 64 -8.90 1.02 -16.49
C VAL A 64 -8.85 2.26 -17.35
N ILE A 65 -9.85 3.14 -17.18
CA ILE A 65 -9.92 4.46 -17.78
C ILE A 65 -10.11 5.48 -16.66
N LEU A 66 -9.22 6.46 -16.57
CA LEU A 66 -9.32 7.56 -15.62
C LEU A 66 -9.72 8.85 -16.37
N ASN A 67 -10.98 9.26 -16.25
CA ASN A 67 -11.49 10.48 -16.88
C ASN A 67 -11.31 11.66 -15.93
N ILE A 68 -10.35 12.54 -16.25
CA ILE A 68 -10.07 13.74 -15.45
C ILE A 68 -10.69 14.95 -16.15
N GLN A 69 -11.73 15.54 -15.54
CA GLN A 69 -12.36 16.77 -16.01
C GLN A 69 -12.01 17.94 -15.08
N SER A 70 -12.46 19.16 -15.42
CA SER A 70 -12.22 20.35 -14.59
C SER A 70 -12.78 20.17 -13.18
N ASN A 71 -14.04 19.74 -13.07
CA ASN A 71 -14.78 19.64 -11.79
C ASN A 71 -15.12 18.22 -11.36
N GLN A 72 -14.88 17.22 -12.21
CA GLN A 72 -15.25 15.83 -11.94
C GLN A 72 -14.08 14.88 -12.24
N LEU A 73 -14.15 13.70 -11.63
CA LEU A 73 -13.23 12.60 -11.79
C LEU A 73 -14.02 11.30 -11.82
N GLU A 74 -13.68 10.40 -12.73
CA GLU A 74 -14.34 9.11 -12.87
C GLU A 74 -13.31 8.04 -13.17
N LEU A 75 -13.40 6.90 -12.47
CA LEU A 75 -12.65 5.69 -12.76
C LEU A 75 -13.60 4.67 -13.38
N LYS A 76 -13.27 4.16 -14.56
CA LYS A 76 -13.97 3.04 -15.18
C LYS A 76 -13.08 1.81 -15.20
N LEU A 77 -13.62 0.69 -14.73
CA LEU A 77 -12.97 -0.61 -14.81
C LEU A 77 -13.36 -1.28 -16.13
N VAL A 78 -12.37 -1.82 -16.84
CA VAL A 78 -12.58 -2.60 -18.07
C VAL A 78 -12.38 -4.07 -17.70
N GLY A 79 -13.49 -4.79 -17.52
CA GLY A 79 -13.49 -6.16 -17.04
C GLY A 79 -13.50 -6.26 -15.51
N GLN A 80 -13.06 -7.40 -14.98
CA GLN A 80 -12.98 -7.64 -13.55
C GLN A 80 -11.58 -7.28 -13.05
N VAL A 81 -11.43 -6.04 -12.58
CA VAL A 81 -10.22 -5.57 -11.92
C VAL A 81 -10.56 -5.28 -10.48
N THR A 82 -9.83 -5.90 -9.55
CA THR A 82 -10.03 -5.70 -8.12
C THR A 82 -9.30 -4.46 -7.63
N PHE A 83 -9.74 -3.91 -6.51
CA PHE A 83 -9.05 -2.80 -5.86
C PHE A 83 -7.59 -3.16 -5.50
N ASP A 84 -7.36 -4.39 -5.03
CA ASP A 84 -6.02 -4.87 -4.67
C ASP A 84 -5.07 -4.89 -5.89
N GLU A 85 -5.56 -5.27 -7.07
CA GLU A 85 -4.78 -5.27 -8.32
C GLU A 85 -4.44 -3.85 -8.80
N LEU A 86 -5.29 -2.86 -8.51
CA LEU A 86 -5.04 -1.46 -8.87
C LEU A 86 -4.05 -0.78 -7.94
N TYR A 87 -4.03 -1.22 -6.68
CA TYR A 87 -3.46 -0.43 -5.61
C TYR A 87 -2.39 -1.18 -4.79
N CYS A 88 -2.73 -2.35 -4.26
CA CYS A 88 -2.05 -2.92 -3.12
C CYS A 88 -0.65 -3.42 -3.44
N ASP A 89 -0.39 -3.94 -4.64
CA ASP A 89 0.93 -4.52 -4.90
C ASP A 89 2.01 -3.46 -5.13
N GLN A 90 1.78 -2.48 -6.00
CA GLN A 90 2.84 -1.54 -6.36
C GLN A 90 3.07 -0.45 -5.31
N ALA A 91 2.00 0.14 -4.77
CA ALA A 91 2.12 1.21 -3.78
C ALA A 91 2.71 0.71 -2.46
N ILE A 92 2.28 -0.47 -1.98
CA ILE A 92 2.81 -1.04 -0.74
C ILE A 92 4.27 -1.46 -0.90
N ARG A 93 4.65 -2.08 -2.02
CA ARG A 93 6.05 -2.48 -2.26
C ARG A 93 6.99 -1.27 -2.29
N ASN A 94 6.51 -0.13 -2.76
CA ASN A 94 7.28 1.11 -2.80
C ASN A 94 7.29 1.85 -1.46
N ALA A 95 6.39 1.52 -0.52
CA ALA A 95 6.34 2.18 0.78
C ALA A 95 7.61 1.92 1.60
N ILE A 96 8.26 2.99 2.07
CA ILE A 96 9.51 2.89 2.84
C ILE A 96 9.37 1.99 4.07
N ASN A 97 8.26 2.07 4.80
CA ASN A 97 8.04 1.21 5.97
C ASN A 97 7.96 -0.27 5.58
N TYR A 98 7.35 -0.60 4.43
CA TYR A 98 7.34 -1.96 3.92
C TYR A 98 8.74 -2.42 3.51
N GLN A 99 9.49 -1.58 2.81
CA GLN A 99 10.87 -1.89 2.41
C GLN A 99 11.79 -2.13 3.62
N ILE A 100 11.66 -1.35 4.70
CA ILE A 100 12.38 -1.59 5.97
C ILE A 100 12.07 -2.99 6.51
N LEU A 101 10.78 -3.35 6.59
CA LEU A 101 10.35 -4.65 7.10
C LEU A 101 10.89 -5.80 6.24
N MET A 102 10.92 -5.63 4.91
CA MET A 102 11.44 -6.63 3.98
C MET A 102 12.97 -6.75 4.05
N LEU A 103 13.70 -5.64 4.23
CA LEU A 103 15.15 -5.68 4.44
C LEU A 103 15.51 -6.44 5.72
N ILE A 104 14.78 -6.19 6.82
CA ILE A 104 14.96 -6.93 8.08
C ILE A 104 14.63 -8.41 7.88
N TYR A 105 13.55 -8.73 7.18
CA TYR A 105 13.17 -10.12 6.90
C TYR A 105 14.26 -10.88 6.14
N GLN A 106 14.82 -10.25 5.11
CA GLN A 106 15.80 -10.86 4.21
C GLN A 106 17.18 -11.01 4.86
N LYS A 107 17.64 -9.99 5.60
CA LYS A 107 18.99 -9.94 6.18
C LYS A 107 19.04 -10.38 7.64
N GLY A 108 17.90 -10.48 8.31
CA GLY A 108 17.76 -10.76 9.75
C GLY A 108 18.14 -9.58 10.65
N LYS A 109 19.28 -8.94 10.36
CA LYS A 109 19.78 -7.74 11.04
C LYS A 109 20.38 -6.76 10.03
N VAL A 110 19.99 -5.49 10.14
CA VAL A 110 20.40 -4.42 9.22
C VAL A 110 20.96 -3.24 10.00
N THR A 111 22.17 -2.82 9.69
CA THR A 111 22.82 -1.69 10.33
C THR A 111 22.23 -0.35 9.85
N LEU A 112 22.43 0.72 10.64
CA LEU A 112 21.97 2.06 10.26
C LEU A 112 22.54 2.53 8.90
N PRO A 113 23.84 2.36 8.60
CA PRO A 113 24.39 2.74 7.30
C PRO A 113 23.79 1.94 6.14
N GLU A 114 23.50 0.65 6.35
CA GLU A 114 22.85 -0.18 5.32
C GLU A 114 21.43 0.31 5.01
N PHE A 115 20.62 0.64 6.02
CA PHE A 115 19.30 1.22 5.77
C PHE A 115 19.37 2.54 5.00
N VAL A 116 20.25 3.45 5.42
CA VAL A 116 20.44 4.75 4.78
C VAL A 116 20.83 4.59 3.31
N PHE A 117 21.74 3.68 3.02
CA PHE A 117 22.22 3.41 1.67
C PHE A 117 21.14 2.73 0.80
N GLU A 118 20.57 1.61 1.26
CA GLU A 118 19.64 0.79 0.47
C GLU A 118 18.31 1.53 0.20
N LEU A 119 17.86 2.39 1.12
CA LEU A 119 16.60 3.12 1.00
C LEU A 119 16.78 4.56 0.51
N ALA A 120 18.02 5.00 0.27
CA ALA A 120 18.35 6.39 -0.06
C ALA A 120 17.71 7.42 0.89
N LEU A 121 17.77 7.15 2.20
CA LEU A 121 17.19 8.01 3.25
C LEU A 121 18.27 8.70 4.07
N SER A 122 17.98 9.90 4.58
CA SER A 122 18.77 10.43 5.70
C SER A 122 18.50 9.64 6.98
N GLU A 123 19.46 9.61 7.91
CA GLU A 123 19.29 8.98 9.22
C GLU A 123 18.05 9.51 9.95
N ALA A 124 17.84 10.83 9.95
CA ALA A 124 16.68 11.45 10.57
C ALA A 124 15.36 10.97 9.97
N SER A 125 15.30 10.74 8.65
CA SER A 125 14.11 10.18 8.02
C SER A 125 13.89 8.73 8.43
N LEU A 126 14.94 7.92 8.39
CA LEU A 126 14.91 6.53 8.83
C LEU A 126 14.43 6.39 10.28
N TYR A 127 14.93 7.24 11.21
CA TYR A 127 14.47 7.22 12.60
C TYR A 127 12.96 7.46 12.73
N ARG A 128 12.38 8.39 11.95
CA ARG A 128 10.92 8.62 11.96
C ARG A 128 10.15 7.39 11.48
N HIS A 129 10.61 6.75 10.40
CA HIS A 129 10.01 5.51 9.91
C HIS A 129 10.09 4.37 10.94
N LEU A 130 11.23 4.21 11.61
CA LEU A 130 11.39 3.20 12.67
C LEU A 130 10.47 3.45 13.87
N GLN A 131 10.25 4.72 14.26
CA GLN A 131 9.31 5.06 15.34
C GLN A 131 7.86 4.74 14.94
N GLN A 132 7.47 5.10 13.72
CA GLN A 132 6.15 4.77 13.18
C GLN A 132 5.95 3.25 13.14
N LEU A 133 6.91 2.50 12.58
CA LEU A 133 6.88 1.04 12.53
C LEU A 133 6.78 0.42 13.93
N ASN A 134 7.56 0.89 14.90
CA ASN A 134 7.48 0.39 16.27
C ASN A 134 6.10 0.60 16.91
N SER A 135 5.42 1.71 16.57
CA SER A 135 4.05 1.95 17.02
C SER A 135 3.06 0.95 16.42
N LEU A 136 3.21 0.64 15.13
CA LEU A 136 2.36 -0.34 14.43
C LEU A 136 2.63 -1.77 14.91
N LEU A 137 3.91 -2.13 15.08
CA LEU A 137 4.35 -3.47 15.50
C LEU A 137 3.96 -3.81 16.95
N ALA A 138 3.64 -2.80 17.77
CA ALA A 138 3.28 -2.99 19.17
C ALA A 138 2.05 -3.89 19.36
N GLU A 139 1.08 -3.88 18.43
CA GLU A 139 -0.11 -4.75 18.50
C GLU A 139 0.26 -6.25 18.38
N PHE A 140 1.37 -6.56 17.68
CA PHE A 140 1.91 -7.90 17.54
C PHE A 140 2.89 -8.26 18.68
N LYS A 141 3.12 -7.32 19.61
CA LYS A 141 4.19 -7.34 20.62
C LYS A 141 5.58 -7.47 19.99
N LEU A 142 5.76 -6.82 18.84
CA LEU A 142 7.02 -6.77 18.10
C LEU A 142 7.63 -5.37 18.19
N THR A 143 8.95 -5.29 18.05
CA THR A 143 9.68 -4.01 17.96
C THR A 143 10.92 -4.17 17.10
N ILE A 144 11.26 -3.16 16.31
CA ILE A 144 12.56 -3.05 15.65
C ILE A 144 13.54 -2.42 16.64
N LYS A 145 14.55 -3.20 17.04
CA LYS A 145 15.66 -2.77 17.89
C LYS A 145 16.98 -3.19 17.27
N GLN A 146 17.96 -2.29 17.25
CA GLN A 146 19.31 -2.56 16.72
C GLN A 146 19.29 -3.21 15.32
N GLY A 147 18.35 -2.79 14.47
CA GLY A 147 18.28 -3.28 13.10
C GLY A 147 17.60 -4.64 12.89
N GLN A 148 16.99 -5.21 13.92
CA GLN A 148 16.33 -6.51 13.86
C GLN A 148 14.93 -6.44 14.46
N LEU A 149 14.04 -7.30 13.97
CA LEU A 149 12.71 -7.49 14.55
C LEU A 149 12.85 -8.35 15.82
N SER A 150 12.36 -7.83 16.94
CA SER A 150 12.46 -8.46 18.26
C SER A 150 11.07 -8.83 18.76
N GLY A 151 10.94 -10.06 19.24
CA GLY A 151 9.71 -10.67 19.74
C GLY A 151 9.85 -12.19 19.80
N THR A 152 8.76 -12.91 20.07
CA THR A 152 8.81 -14.37 19.94
C THR A 152 8.86 -14.78 18.47
N GLU A 153 9.53 -15.89 18.17
CA GLU A 153 9.61 -16.43 16.81
C GLU A 153 8.22 -16.65 16.19
N LEU A 154 7.26 -17.13 16.99
CA LEU A 154 5.88 -17.32 16.56
C LEU A 154 5.23 -16.00 16.12
N GLN A 155 5.42 -14.91 16.87
CA GLN A 155 4.88 -13.60 16.53
C GLN A 155 5.53 -13.02 15.28
N ILE A 156 6.85 -13.18 15.13
CA ILE A 156 7.59 -12.73 13.95
C ILE A 156 7.06 -13.46 12.71
N ARG A 157 6.93 -14.78 12.77
CA ARG A 157 6.39 -15.60 11.66
C ARG A 157 4.95 -15.24 11.34
N TYR A 158 4.10 -15.10 12.37
CA TYR A 158 2.71 -14.72 12.19
C TYR A 158 2.58 -13.35 11.52
N PHE A 159 3.38 -12.37 11.95
CA PHE A 159 3.42 -11.04 11.37
C PHE A 159 3.77 -11.07 9.87
N TYR A 160 4.88 -11.73 9.49
CA TYR A 160 5.28 -11.82 8.08
C TYR A 160 4.32 -12.67 7.24
N TYR A 161 3.69 -13.69 7.82
CA TYR A 161 2.63 -14.45 7.18
C TYR A 161 1.41 -13.57 6.87
N GLN A 162 0.98 -12.75 7.83
CA GLN A 162 -0.12 -11.81 7.60
C GLN A 162 0.25 -10.75 6.55
N LEU A 163 1.44 -10.17 6.66
CA LEU A 163 1.94 -9.16 5.73
C LEU A 163 2.01 -9.67 4.27
N SER A 164 2.37 -10.93 4.07
CA SER A 164 2.45 -11.56 2.74
C SER A 164 1.10 -12.00 2.16
N ARG A 165 0.17 -12.49 2.99
CA ARG A 165 -1.16 -12.92 2.52
C ARG A 165 -1.99 -11.80 1.93
N GLU A 166 -1.92 -10.63 2.51
CA GLU A 166 -2.61 -9.44 1.99
C GLU A 166 -1.96 -8.92 0.67
N SER A 167 -0.95 -9.59 0.10
CA SER A 167 -0.37 -9.29 -1.25
C SER A 167 -0.65 -10.36 -2.28
N SER A 168 -1.17 -11.52 -1.87
CA SER A 168 -1.35 -12.68 -2.76
C SER A 168 -2.81 -12.93 -3.12
N ASN A 169 -3.76 -12.15 -2.60
CA ASN A 169 -5.17 -12.29 -2.96
C ASN A 169 -5.51 -11.78 -4.37
N SER A 170 -4.55 -11.22 -5.11
CA SER A 170 -4.68 -10.89 -6.54
C SER A 170 -4.28 -12.04 -7.47
N SER A 171 -3.85 -13.20 -6.97
CA SER A 171 -3.51 -14.35 -7.83
C SER A 171 -3.48 -15.68 -7.07
N ASN A 172 -4.63 -16.32 -6.82
CA ASN A 172 -4.62 -17.77 -6.61
C ASN A 172 -5.90 -18.49 -7.11
N PRO A 173 -5.98 -18.83 -8.41
CA PRO A 173 -7.02 -19.72 -8.91
C PRO A 173 -6.84 -21.20 -8.49
N LEU A 174 -5.79 -21.58 -7.76
CA LEU A 174 -5.43 -22.99 -7.52
C LEU A 174 -5.86 -23.57 -6.17
N VAL A 175 -6.59 -22.84 -5.31
CA VAL A 175 -7.11 -23.42 -4.05
C VAL A 175 -8.53 -23.97 -4.19
N HIS A 176 -9.24 -23.70 -5.30
CA HIS A 176 -10.59 -24.24 -5.53
C HIS A 176 -10.62 -25.66 -6.13
N GLN A 177 -9.48 -26.31 -6.39
CA GLN A 177 -9.44 -27.68 -6.91
C GLN A 177 -9.08 -28.76 -5.86
N ALA A 178 -8.75 -28.39 -4.62
CA ALA A 178 -8.36 -29.37 -3.59
C ALA A 178 -9.51 -29.86 -2.69
N LEU A 179 -10.76 -29.45 -2.96
CA LEU A 179 -11.94 -29.87 -2.19
C LEU A 179 -13.11 -30.17 -3.13
N GLN A 180 -12.95 -31.17 -3.99
CA GLN A 180 -14.08 -31.98 -4.47
C GLN A 180 -13.84 -33.41 -3.99
N PRO A 181 -14.78 -34.04 -3.27
CA PRO A 181 -14.65 -35.43 -2.90
C PRO A 181 -14.71 -36.27 -4.19
N GLU A 182 -13.74 -37.17 -4.36
CA GLU A 182 -13.78 -38.17 -5.42
C GLU A 182 -15.07 -38.99 -5.28
N ASN A 183 -15.82 -39.11 -6.38
CA ASN A 183 -16.87 -40.11 -6.56
C ASN A 183 -16.24 -41.47 -6.90
#